data_AF-A0A2H9ZXJ2-F1
#
_entry.id   AF-A0A2H9ZXJ2-F1
#
_cell.length_a   1.000
_cell.length_b   1.000
_cell.length_c   1.000
_cell.angle_alpha   90.00
_cell.angle_beta   90.00
_cell.angle_gamma   90.00
#
_symmetry.space_group_name_H-M   'P 1'
#
loop_
_entity.id
_entity.type
_entity.pdbx_description
1 polymer ?
#
loop_
_entity_poly.entity_id
_entity_poly.type
_entity_poly.pdbx_seq_one_letter_code
_entity_poly.pdbx_strand_id
1 'polypeptide(L)'
;MQETLKRYKIHARDLCSNSRASEEGTQQRMHEVTVVAENIDLLEDSKRKLMGENLESCSWNELHELEDQMERGLRNIRGRKNQLLEEQVEQLKDWERQLQEENALLQKQVSYCSSQSVICFKSPSRLI
;
A
#
# COMPACT_ATOMS: atom_id res chain seq x y z
N MET A 1 26.48 -17.69 66.06
CA MET A 1 27.48 -16.77 65.46
C MET A 1 27.98 -17.22 64.09
N GLN A 2 28.28 -18.51 63.87
CA GLN A 2 28.70 -19.00 62.53
C GLN A 2 27.54 -19.00 61.51
N GLU A 3 26.33 -19.34 61.94
CA GLU A 3 25.14 -19.37 61.08
C GLU A 3 24.77 -17.99 60.53
N THR A 4 24.90 -16.95 61.35
CA THR A 4 24.70 -15.55 60.92
C THR A 4 25.74 -15.12 59.90
N LEU A 5 27.01 -15.50 60.08
CA LEU A 5 28.10 -15.24 59.13
C LEU A 5 27.88 -15.94 57.79
N LYS A 6 27.34 -17.16 57.80
CA LYS A 6 27.00 -17.93 56.60
C LYS A 6 25.90 -17.23 55.80
N ARG A 7 24.85 -16.73 56.48
CA ARG A 7 23.77 -15.96 55.84
C ARG A 7 24.27 -14.69 55.17
N TYR A 8 25.17 -13.94 55.82
CA TYR A 8 25.77 -12.74 55.21
C TYR A 8 26.60 -13.08 53.96
N LYS A 9 27.38 -14.17 53.96
CA LYS A 9 28.16 -14.59 52.78
C LYS A 9 27.28 -14.99 51.60
N ILE A 10 26.17 -15.70 51.87
CA ILE A 10 25.20 -16.08 50.84
C ILE A 10 24.55 -14.82 50.26
N HIS A 11 24.04 -13.93 51.12
CA HIS A 11 23.38 -12.71 50.68
C HIS A 11 24.30 -11.76 49.91
N ALA A 12 25.59 -11.68 50.27
CA ALA A 12 26.58 -10.89 49.52
C ALA A 12 26.85 -11.48 48.13
N ARG A 13 26.91 -12.80 48.00
CA ARG A 13 27.07 -13.49 46.70
C ARG A 13 25.82 -13.31 45.83
N ASP A 14 24.63 -13.38 46.42
CA ASP A 14 23.36 -13.21 45.70
C ASP A 14 23.23 -11.78 45.17
N LEU A 15 23.61 -10.76 45.96
CA LEU A 15 23.63 -9.37 45.52
C LEU A 15 24.59 -9.13 44.34
N CYS A 16 25.81 -9.69 44.39
CA CYS A 16 26.77 -9.62 43.27
C CYS A 16 26.28 -10.37 42.01
N SER A 17 25.58 -11.48 42.19
CA SER A 17 25.06 -12.26 41.06
C SER A 17 23.88 -11.53 40.41
N ASN A 18 23.02 -10.92 41.23
CA ASN A 18 21.89 -10.13 40.75
C ASN A 18 22.33 -8.82 40.09
N SER A 19 23.38 -8.16 40.60
CA SER A 19 23.95 -6.97 39.94
C SER A 19 24.55 -7.31 38.58
N ARG A 20 25.31 -8.42 38.48
CA ARG A 20 25.85 -8.90 37.18
C ARG A 20 24.77 -9.27 36.19
N ALA A 21 23.73 -10.00 36.62
CA ALA A 21 22.61 -10.35 35.74
C ALA A 21 21.83 -9.11 35.26
N SER A 22 21.69 -8.10 36.13
CA SER A 22 21.09 -6.81 35.78
C SER A 22 21.96 -6.03 34.79
N GLU A 23 23.29 -6.03 34.96
CA GLU A 23 24.26 -5.40 34.06
C GLU A 23 24.35 -6.10 32.70
N GLU A 24 24.33 -7.43 32.65
CA GLU A 24 24.26 -8.19 31.39
C GLU A 24 22.94 -7.88 30.64
N GLY A 25 21.82 -7.79 31.36
CA GLY A 25 20.53 -7.43 30.76
C GLY A 25 20.47 -5.98 30.23
N THR A 26 21.19 -5.04 30.85
CA THR A 26 21.31 -3.67 30.31
C THR A 26 22.27 -3.63 29.12
N GLN A 27 23.40 -4.34 29.17
CA GLN A 27 24.35 -4.44 28.05
C GLN A 27 23.71 -5.07 26.82
N GLN A 28 22.93 -6.14 26.98
CA GLN A 28 22.22 -6.77 25.88
C GLN A 28 21.22 -5.80 25.22
N ARG A 29 20.42 -5.09 26.01
CA ARG A 29 19.50 -4.07 25.48
C ARG A 29 20.23 -2.94 24.75
N MET A 30 21.36 -2.48 25.28
CA MET A 30 22.18 -1.47 24.61
C MET A 30 22.73 -1.99 23.28
N HIS A 31 23.16 -3.25 23.22
CA HIS A 31 23.59 -3.88 21.99
C HIS A 31 22.44 -3.98 20.96
N GLU A 32 21.26 -4.40 21.39
CA GLU A 32 20.07 -4.43 20.53
C GLU A 32 19.73 -3.04 19.98
N VAL A 33 19.81 -1.99 20.80
CA VAL A 33 19.62 -0.60 20.36
C VAL A 33 20.67 -0.20 19.31
N THR A 34 21.94 -0.54 19.51
CA THR A 34 22.99 -0.24 18.52
C THR A 34 22.77 -0.94 17.20
N VAL A 35 22.38 -2.22 17.23
CA VAL A 35 22.10 -2.99 16.00
C VAL A 35 20.91 -2.40 15.24
N VAL A 36 19.86 -1.98 15.95
CA VAL A 36 18.71 -1.34 15.31
C VAL A 36 19.10 0.01 14.70
N ALA A 37 19.92 0.82 15.39
CA ALA A 37 20.40 2.09 14.85
C ALA A 37 21.23 1.89 13.57
N GLU A 38 22.17 0.94 13.56
CA GLU A 38 22.96 0.60 12.37
C GLU A 38 22.08 0.14 11.21
N ASN A 39 21.04 -0.66 11.48
CA ASN A 39 20.08 -1.07 10.44
C ASN A 39 19.29 0.10 9.87
N ILE A 40 18.93 1.09 10.70
CA ILE A 40 18.26 2.31 10.23
C ILE A 40 19.19 3.07 9.29
N ASP A 41 20.44 3.29 9.70
CA ASP A 41 21.42 4.01 8.88
C ASP A 41 21.63 3.33 7.51
N LEU A 42 21.77 2.00 7.50
CA LEU A 42 21.88 1.23 6.25
C LEU A 42 20.65 1.35 5.34
N LEU A 43 19.45 1.35 5.92
CA LEU A 43 18.21 1.52 5.17
C LEU A 43 18.07 2.94 4.61
N GLU A 44 18.46 3.95 5.38
CA GLU A 44 18.46 5.34 4.93
C GLU A 44 19.47 5.57 3.81
N ASP A 45 20.66 4.97 3.90
CA ASP A 45 21.67 4.99 2.85
C ASP A 45 21.17 4.33 1.57
N SER A 46 20.57 3.14 1.68
CA SER A 46 19.96 2.45 0.55
C SER A 46 18.86 3.29 -0.10
N LYS A 47 18.00 3.92 0.70
CA LYS A 47 16.97 4.83 0.21
C LYS A 47 17.59 6.03 -0.53
N ARG A 48 18.60 6.68 0.02
CA ARG A 48 19.28 7.81 -0.63
C ARG A 48 19.87 7.40 -1.98
N LYS A 49 20.54 6.24 -2.04
CA LYS A 49 21.05 5.68 -3.30
C LYS A 49 19.93 5.44 -4.32
N LEU A 50 18.81 4.82 -3.92
CA LEU A 50 17.62 4.63 -4.78
C LEU A 50 17.01 5.94 -5.28
N MET A 51 17.19 7.04 -4.55
CA MET A 51 16.77 8.38 -4.96
C MET A 51 17.78 9.09 -5.86
N GLY A 52 18.90 8.46 -6.18
CA GLY A 52 19.97 9.02 -7.01
C GLY A 52 20.96 9.90 -6.25
N GLU A 53 20.99 9.81 -4.92
CA GLU A 53 21.87 10.61 -4.06
C GLU A 53 23.11 9.81 -3.62
N ASN A 54 24.24 10.49 -3.39
CA ASN A 54 25.48 9.91 -2.85
C ASN A 54 26.03 8.70 -3.63
N LEU A 55 25.90 8.72 -4.96
CA LEU A 55 26.33 7.64 -5.85
C LEU A 55 27.84 7.63 -6.13
N GLU A 56 28.57 8.68 -5.74
CA GLU A 56 30.02 8.83 -6.02
C GLU A 56 30.88 7.70 -5.45
N SER A 57 30.43 7.07 -4.35
CA SER A 57 31.10 5.96 -3.69
C SER A 57 30.66 4.57 -4.19
N CYS A 58 29.66 4.50 -5.08
CA CYS A 58 29.13 3.24 -5.57
C CYS A 58 30.01 2.67 -6.68
N SER A 59 30.27 1.37 -6.61
CA SER A 59 30.90 0.62 -7.69
C SER A 59 29.96 0.47 -8.89
N TRP A 60 30.51 0.13 -10.05
CA TRP A 60 29.72 -0.11 -11.25
C TRP A 60 28.68 -1.24 -11.06
N ASN A 61 29.04 -2.32 -10.37
CA ASN A 61 28.12 -3.43 -10.09
C ASN A 61 26.92 -2.96 -9.24
N GLU A 62 27.17 -2.19 -8.18
CA GLU A 62 26.12 -1.66 -7.32
C GLU A 62 25.20 -0.69 -8.07
N LEU A 63 25.76 0.16 -8.94
CA LEU A 63 24.98 1.05 -9.80
C LEU A 63 24.09 0.28 -10.77
N HIS A 64 24.62 -0.79 -11.38
CA HIS A 64 23.85 -1.63 -12.29
C HIS A 64 22.70 -2.35 -11.59
N GLU A 65 22.94 -2.88 -10.39
CA GLU A 65 21.91 -3.55 -9.59
C GLU A 65 20.82 -2.56 -9.14
N LEU A 66 21.21 -1.33 -8.80
CA LEU A 66 20.30 -0.24 -8.48
C LEU A 66 19.40 0.13 -9.66
N GLU A 67 19.98 0.28 -10.85
CA GLU A 67 19.26 0.56 -12.09
C GLU A 67 18.22 -0.52 -12.39
N ASP A 68 18.62 -1.79 -12.33
CA ASP A 68 17.76 -2.95 -12.59
C ASP A 68 16.62 -3.04 -11.55
N GLN A 69 16.90 -2.76 -10.27
CA GLN A 69 15.87 -2.65 -9.24
C GLN A 69 14.85 -1.55 -9.55
N MET A 70 15.31 -0.36 -9.95
CA MET A 70 14.44 0.75 -10.33
C MET A 70 13.62 0.43 -11.57
N GLU A 71 14.23 -0.18 -12.59
CA GLU A 71 13.54 -0.55 -13.82
C GLU A 71 12.40 -1.56 -13.56
N ARG A 72 12.67 -2.59 -12.75
CA ARG A 72 11.64 -3.55 -12.31
C ARG A 72 10.51 -2.85 -11.55
N GLY A 73 10.85 -1.97 -10.61
CA GLY A 73 9.86 -1.20 -9.85
C GLY A 73 8.96 -0.36 -10.75
N LEU A 74 9.56 0.39 -11.68
CA LEU A 74 8.84 1.21 -12.65
C LEU A 74 7.98 0.38 -13.61
N ARG A 75 8.46 -0.78 -14.04
CA ARG A 75 7.70 -1.72 -14.86
C ARG A 75 6.46 -2.21 -14.13
N ASN A 76 6.60 -2.61 -12.86
CA ASN A 76 5.48 -3.08 -12.04
C ASN A 76 4.45 -1.95 -11.79
N ILE A 77 4.91 -0.75 -11.45
CA ILE A 77 4.03 0.42 -11.23
C ILE A 77 3.25 0.74 -12.51
N ARG A 78 3.93 0.80 -13.67
CA ARG A 78 3.27 1.06 -14.95
C ARG A 78 2.28 -0.05 -15.31
N GLY A 79 2.66 -1.31 -15.14
CA GLY A 79 1.78 -2.46 -15.37
C GLY A 79 0.50 -2.37 -14.55
N ARG A 80 0.62 -2.09 -13.24
CA ARG A 80 -0.55 -1.96 -12.36
C ARG A 80 -1.42 -0.75 -12.71
N LYS A 81 -0.82 0.39 -13.05
CA LYS A 81 -1.56 1.59 -13.49
C LYS A 81 -2.34 1.31 -14.76
N ASN A 82 -1.71 0.69 -15.76
CA ASN A 82 -2.35 0.36 -17.03
C ASN A 82 -3.53 -0.59 -16.81
N GLN A 83 -3.33 -1.65 -16.03
CA GLN A 83 -4.40 -2.60 -15.70
C GLN A 83 -5.61 -1.88 -15.05
N LEU A 84 -5.37 -1.01 -14.08
CA LEU A 84 -6.45 -0.27 -13.41
C LEU A 84 -7.20 0.67 -14.38
N LEU A 85 -6.46 1.34 -15.28
CA LEU A 85 -7.06 2.21 -16.29
C LEU A 85 -7.87 1.40 -17.30
N GLU A 86 -7.39 0.25 -17.73
CA GLU A 86 -8.13 -0.67 -18.61
C GLU A 86 -9.43 -1.15 -17.96
N GLU A 87 -9.38 -1.54 -16.68
CA GLU A 87 -10.56 -1.90 -15.89
C GLU A 87 -11.58 -0.74 -15.83
N GLN A 88 -11.12 0.49 -15.63
CA GLN A 88 -12.00 1.67 -15.61
C GLN A 88 -12.61 1.99 -16.98
N VAL A 89 -11.81 1.88 -18.05
CA VAL A 89 -12.29 2.09 -19.42
C VAL A 89 -13.37 1.07 -19.77
N GLU A 90 -13.19 -0.19 -19.38
CA GLU A 90 -14.19 -1.23 -19.66
C GLU A 90 -15.50 -0.97 -18.89
N GLN A 91 -15.42 -0.61 -17.61
CA GLN A 91 -16.60 -0.23 -16.82
C GLN A 91 -17.37 0.94 -17.45
N LEU A 92 -16.65 1.97 -17.91
CA LEU A 92 -17.28 3.12 -18.57
C LEU A 92 -17.94 2.75 -19.90
N LYS A 93 -17.32 1.87 -20.70
CA LYS A 93 -17.93 1.36 -21.93
C LYS A 93 -19.19 0.55 -21.64
N ASP A 94 -19.21 -0.23 -20.58
CA ASP A 94 -20.39 -1.01 -20.19
C ASP A 94 -21.55 -0.08 -19.80
N TRP A 95 -21.25 0.96 -19.02
CA TRP A 95 -22.21 1.99 -18.65
C TRP A 95 -22.73 2.76 -19.86
N GLU A 96 -21.84 3.12 -20.79
CA GLU A 96 -22.23 3.79 -22.04
C GLU A 96 -23.23 2.93 -22.83
N ARG A 97 -22.96 1.62 -22.97
CA ARG A 97 -23.87 0.71 -23.68
C ARG A 97 -25.24 0.61 -23.00
N GLN A 98 -25.27 0.46 -21.68
CA GLN A 98 -26.53 0.42 -20.92
C GLN A 98 -27.36 1.69 -21.10
N LEU A 99 -26.72 2.86 -20.98
CA LEU A 99 -27.38 4.15 -21.18
C LEU A 99 -27.89 4.33 -22.61
N GLN A 100 -27.14 3.87 -23.61
CA GLN A 100 -27.59 3.91 -25.01
C GLN A 100 -28.82 3.03 -25.24
N GLU A 101 -28.87 1.83 -24.65
CA GLU A 101 -30.02 0.94 -24.72
C GLU A 101 -31.26 1.55 -24.04
N GLU A 102 -31.11 2.09 -22.84
CA GLU A 102 -32.20 2.77 -22.12
C GLU A 102 -32.71 3.99 -22.90
N ASN A 103 -31.81 4.81 -23.43
CA ASN A 103 -32.18 6.00 -24.21
C ASN A 103 -32.93 5.59 -25.49
N ALA A 104 -32.48 4.54 -26.19
CA ALA A 104 -33.18 4.02 -27.35
C ALA A 104 -34.59 3.50 -27.01
N LEU A 105 -34.76 2.85 -25.84
CA LEU A 105 -36.08 2.41 -25.37
C LEU A 105 -37.00 3.60 -25.08
N LEU A 106 -36.49 4.61 -24.37
CA LEU A 106 -37.24 5.84 -24.05
C LEU A 106 -37.65 6.59 -25.32
N GLN A 107 -36.74 6.72 -26.30
CA GLN A 107 -37.06 7.34 -27.60
C GLN A 107 -38.18 6.61 -28.34
N LYS A 108 -38.19 5.27 -28.32
CA LYS A 108 -39.27 4.47 -28.89
C LYS A 108 -40.60 4.72 -28.16
N GLN A 109 -40.59 4.79 -26.83
CA GLN A 109 -41.79 5.08 -26.03
C GLN A 109 -42.35 6.48 -26.31
N VAL A 110 -41.48 7.49 -26.41
CA VAL A 110 -41.87 8.86 -26.76
C VAL A 110 -42.46 8.91 -28.17
N SER A 111 -41.83 8.25 -29.15
CA SER A 111 -42.35 8.14 -30.51
C SER A 111 -43.72 7.46 -30.54
N TYR A 112 -43.91 6.38 -29.79
CA TYR A 112 -45.19 5.70 -29.68
C TYR A 112 -46.28 6.59 -29.05
N CYS A 113 -46.00 7.23 -27.92
CA CYS A 113 -46.94 8.10 -27.21
C CYS A 113 -47.35 9.34 -28.04
N SER A 114 -46.38 9.97 -28.72
CA SER A 114 -46.65 11.07 -29.65
C SER A 114 -47.48 10.62 -30.86
N SER A 115 -47.28 9.40 -31.36
CA SER A 115 -48.11 8.83 -32.43
C SER A 115 -49.54 8.54 -31.95
N GLN A 116 -49.70 7.99 -30.74
CA GLN A 116 -50.99 7.69 -30.13
C GLN A 116 -51.80 8.94 -29.79
N SER A 117 -51.16 10.01 -29.30
CA SER A 117 -51.85 11.28 -29.05
C SER A 117 -52.38 11.88 -30.35
N VAL A 118 -51.59 11.84 -31.44
CA VAL A 118 -52.02 12.31 -32.76
C VAL A 118 -53.19 11.49 -33.32
N ILE A 119 -53.25 10.18 -33.07
CA ILE A 119 -54.40 9.32 -33.46
C ILE A 119 -55.65 9.67 -32.65
N CYS A 120 -55.51 9.92 -31.34
CA CYS A 120 -56.63 10.26 -30.46
C CYS A 120 -57.21 11.65 -30.79
N PHE A 121 -56.38 12.63 -31.18
CA PHE A 121 -56.85 13.96 -31.63
C PHE A 121 -57.42 13.96 -33.07
N LYS A 122 -57.06 12.98 -33.91
CA LYS A 122 -57.56 12.86 -35.30
C LYS A 122 -58.85 12.05 -35.44
N SER A 123 -59.46 11.62 -34.34
CA SER A 123 -60.77 10.99 -34.35
C SER A 123 -61.84 12.06 -34.09
N PRO A 124 -62.40 12.75 -35.10
CA PRO A 124 -63.61 13.52 -34.90
C PRO A 124 -64.72 12.50 -34.63
N SER A 125 -65.21 12.48 -33.40
CA SER A 125 -66.56 12.01 -33.10
C SER A 125 -67.54 12.74 -34.03
N ARG A 126 -67.83 12.15 -35.16
CA ARG A 126 -68.91 12.56 -36.05
C ARG A 126 -69.64 11.29 -36.42
N LEU A 127 -70.74 11.02 -35.71
CA LEU A 127 -71.98 10.57 -36.32
C LEU A 127 -73.06 10.54 -35.23
N ILE A 128 -73.94 11.54 -35.35
CA ILE A 128 -75.41 11.55 -35.12
C ILE A 128 -75.90 10.76 -33.91
#